data_AF-A0A7C7AJG6-F1
#
_entry.id   AF-A0A7C7AJG6-F1
#
_cell.length_a   1.000
_cell.length_b   1.000
_cell.length_c   1.000
_cell.angle_alpha   90.00
_cell.angle_beta   90.00
_cell.angle_gamma   90.00
#
_symmetry.space_group_name_H-M   'P 1'
#
loop_
_entity.id
_entity.type
_entity.pdbx_description
1 polymer ?
#
loop_
_entity_poly.entity_id
_entity_poly.type
_entity_poly.pdbx_seq_one_letter_code
_entity_poly.pdbx_strand_id
1 'polypeptide(L)'
;SLGENSNKYKMIGLMLSNGLVSLSGALMAQYQGFSDINMGTSIIVVAIASIIVGDTILRNNRLLKLTTRAIIGALIYKFIGAVAIDLGLAPTDLKAINAIIVIVFLSYNTFSPVKLRKTKKNSLEGARC
;
A
#
# COMPACT_ATOMS: atom_id res chain seq x y z
N SER A 1 0.78 38.16 -16.82
CA SER A 1 1.52 37.37 -15.80
C SER A 1 0.65 36.19 -15.39
N LEU A 2 0.69 35.06 -16.10
CA LEU A 2 -0.19 33.90 -15.84
C LEU A 2 0.55 32.63 -15.40
N GLY A 3 1.84 32.73 -15.08
CA GLY A 3 2.59 31.64 -14.48
C GLY A 3 2.59 31.76 -12.97
N GLU A 4 1.64 31.12 -12.29
CA GLU A 4 1.77 30.96 -10.84
C GLU A 4 2.87 29.94 -10.52
N ASN A 5 3.65 30.22 -9.47
CA ASN A 5 4.89 29.51 -9.21
C ASN A 5 4.63 28.05 -8.79
N SER A 6 4.93 27.09 -9.67
CA SER A 6 4.79 25.65 -9.40
C SER A 6 5.53 25.19 -8.13
N ASN A 7 6.62 25.88 -7.77
CA ASN A 7 7.35 25.57 -6.53
C ASN A 7 6.51 25.80 -5.28
N LYS A 8 5.59 26.78 -5.28
CA LYS A 8 4.69 27.04 -4.15
C LYS A 8 3.74 25.85 -3.93
N TYR A 9 3.15 25.34 -5.00
CA TYR A 9 2.27 24.16 -4.94
C TYR A 9 3.00 22.89 -4.52
N LYS A 10 4.23 22.68 -5.01
CA LYS A 10 5.08 21.57 -4.57
C LYS A 10 5.43 21.68 -3.08
N MET A 11 5.83 22.86 -2.62
CA MET A 11 6.17 23.11 -1.22
C MET A 11 4.98 22.86 -0.29
N ILE A 12 3.81 23.41 -0.62
CA ILE A 12 2.59 23.20 0.16
C ILE A 12 2.22 21.71 0.19
N GLY A 13 2.30 21.01 -0.95
CA GLY A 13 2.05 19.57 -1.01
C GLY A 13 3.03 18.76 -0.15
N LEU A 14 4.32 19.09 -0.18
CA LEU A 14 5.35 18.40 0.61
C LEU A 14 5.17 18.66 2.11
N MET A 15 4.89 19.91 2.49
CA MET A 15 4.65 20.30 3.89
C MET A 15 3.41 19.62 4.44
N LEU A 16 2.31 19.60 3.68
CA LEU A 16 1.05 18.97 4.09
C LEU A 16 1.21 17.45 4.24
N SER A 17 1.86 16.79 3.28
CA SER A 17 2.09 15.34 3.33
C SER A 17 2.94 14.94 4.54
N ASN A 18 4.07 15.62 4.78
CA ASN A 18 4.93 15.29 5.91
C ASN A 18 4.30 15.67 7.26
N GLY A 19 3.55 16.78 7.30
CA GLY A 19 2.81 17.21 8.48
C GLY A 19 1.77 16.17 8.93
N LEU A 20 0.98 15.63 7.99
CA LEU A 20 -0.01 14.59 8.27
C LEU A 20 0.63 13.29 8.75
N VAL A 21 1.75 12.88 8.15
CA VAL A 21 2.50 11.67 8.56
C VAL A 21 3.05 11.83 9.97
N SER A 22 3.68 12.97 10.28
CA SER A 22 4.23 13.27 11.60
C SER A 22 3.14 13.34 12.67
N LEU A 23 2.01 14.01 12.37
CA LEU A 23 0.86 14.09 13.26
C LEU A 23 0.28 12.70 13.59
N SER A 24 0.10 11.85 12.56
CA SER A 24 -0.35 10.46 12.77
C SER A 24 0.63 9.67 13.65
N GLY A 25 1.93 9.87 13.46
CA GLY A 25 2.96 9.21 14.27
C GLY A 25 2.92 9.66 15.74
N ALA A 26 2.78 10.96 15.99
CA ALA A 26 2.66 11.52 17.33
C ALA A 26 1.39 11.04 18.06
N LEU A 27 0.26 10.93 17.37
CA LEU A 27 -0.97 10.36 17.93
C LEU A 27 -0.82 8.88 18.25
N MET A 28 -0.13 8.12 17.39
CA MET A 28 0.10 6.69 17.62
C MET A 28 1.04 6.42 18.78
N ALA A 29 2.08 7.24 18.96
CA ALA A 29 2.97 7.16 20.12
C ALA A 29 2.23 7.48 21.43
N GLN A 30 1.37 8.49 21.43
CA GLN A 30 0.51 8.81 22.57
C GLN A 30 -0.47 7.67 22.88
N TYR A 31 -1.06 7.05 21.85
CA TYR A 31 -1.99 5.93 22.02
C TYR A 31 -1.31 4.68 22.62
N GLN A 32 -0.07 4.40 22.23
CA GLN A 32 0.66 3.24 22.74
C GLN A 32 1.42 3.51 24.05
N GLY A 33 1.65 4.78 24.41
CA GLY A 33 2.36 5.17 25.63
C GLY A 33 3.88 4.99 25.57
N PHE A 34 4.42 4.53 24.45
CA PHE A 34 5.85 4.40 24.19
C PHE A 34 6.15 4.66 22.70
N SER A 35 7.39 5.04 22.40
CA SER A 35 7.89 5.18 21.04
C SER A 35 9.16 4.35 20.86
N ASP A 36 9.17 3.49 19.83
CA ASP A 36 10.31 2.65 19.46
C ASP A 36 10.65 2.86 17.98
N ILE A 37 11.92 2.71 17.62
CA ILE A 37 12.42 2.92 16.24
C ILE A 37 11.77 1.94 15.24
N ASN A 38 11.32 0.77 15.72
CA ASN A 38 10.64 -0.24 14.92
C ASN A 38 9.22 0.16 14.52
N MET A 39 8.57 1.09 15.23
CA MET A 39 7.19 1.49 14.92
C MET A 39 7.10 2.10 13.52
N GLY A 40 8.05 2.98 13.17
CA GLY A 40 8.09 3.62 11.85
C GLY A 40 8.31 2.62 10.71
N THR A 41 9.32 1.76 10.84
CA THR A 41 9.61 0.71 9.84
C THR A 41 8.41 -0.21 9.65
N SER A 42 7.72 -0.58 10.73
CA SER A 42 6.54 -1.44 10.66
C SER A 42 5.38 -0.76 9.93
N ILE A 43 5.15 0.54 10.17
CA ILE A 43 4.06 1.30 9.52
C ILE A 43 4.28 1.43 8.01
N ILE A 44 5.52 1.69 7.55
CA ILE A 44 5.84 1.80 6.12
C ILE A 44 5.56 0.48 5.40
N VAL A 45 6.00 -0.64 5.96
CA VAL A 45 5.78 -1.98 5.38
C VAL A 45 4.28 -2.31 5.29
N VAL A 46 3.52 -1.97 6.32
CA VAL A 46 2.06 -2.15 6.33
C VAL A 46 1.37 -1.27 5.27
N ALA A 47 1.83 -0.03 5.09
CA ALA A 47 1.27 0.89 4.09
C ALA A 47 1.44 0.36 2.66
N ILE A 48 2.65 -0.09 2.29
CA ILE A 48 2.90 -0.67 0.97
C ILE A 48 2.12 -1.97 0.76
N ALA A 49 2.00 -2.82 1.79
CA ALA A 49 1.27 -4.08 1.73
C ALA A 49 -0.21 -3.86 1.42
N SER A 50 -0.85 -2.93 2.13
CA SER A 50 -2.24 -2.52 1.93
C SER A 50 -2.51 -2.06 0.49
N ILE A 51 -1.62 -1.24 -0.08
CA ILE A 51 -1.74 -0.74 -1.45
C ILE A 51 -1.66 -1.89 -2.46
N ILE A 52 -0.71 -2.81 -2.27
CA ILE A 52 -0.57 -4.00 -3.12
C ILE A 52 -1.85 -4.83 -3.07
N VAL A 53 -2.34 -5.17 -1.88
CA VAL A 53 -3.58 -5.95 -1.70
C VAL A 53 -4.76 -5.27 -2.41
N GLY A 54 -4.95 -3.95 -2.21
CA GLY A 54 -6.00 -3.19 -2.87
C GLY A 54 -5.92 -3.23 -4.41
N ASP A 55 -4.71 -3.10 -4.97
CA ASP A 55 -4.50 -3.17 -6.42
C ASP A 55 -4.74 -4.58 -6.96
N THR A 56 -4.37 -5.63 -6.22
CA THR A 56 -4.59 -7.01 -6.63
C THR A 56 -6.07 -7.37 -6.75
N ILE A 57 -6.91 -6.91 -5.81
CA ILE A 57 -8.35 -7.26 -5.75
C ILE A 57 -9.15 -6.46 -6.79
N LEU A 58 -8.82 -5.18 -7.01
CA LEU A 58 -9.56 -4.28 -7.91
C LEU A 58 -8.91 -4.11 -9.29
N ARG A 59 -8.05 -5.04 -9.70
CA ARG A 59 -7.20 -4.96 -10.91
C ARG A 59 -7.96 -4.63 -12.21
N ASN A 60 -9.19 -5.11 -12.37
CA ASN A 60 -9.95 -4.98 -13.63
C ASN A 60 -10.91 -3.78 -13.66
N ASN A 61 -11.10 -3.09 -12.54
CA ASN A 61 -12.10 -2.03 -12.42
C ASN A 61 -11.50 -0.68 -12.79
N ARG A 62 -11.51 -0.35 -14.09
CA ARG A 62 -11.00 0.91 -14.64
C ARG A 62 -11.75 2.16 -14.12
N LEU A 63 -12.95 1.97 -13.56
CA LEU A 63 -13.80 3.03 -13.02
C LEU A 63 -13.45 3.45 -11.59
N LEU A 64 -12.72 2.62 -10.82
CA LEU A 64 -12.39 2.93 -9.44
C LEU A 64 -11.09 3.74 -9.37
N LYS A 65 -11.18 4.95 -8.80
CA LYS A 65 -10.05 5.85 -8.57
C LYS A 65 -8.98 5.14 -7.72
N LEU A 66 -7.70 5.46 -7.97
CA LEU A 66 -6.57 4.86 -7.26
C LEU A 66 -6.71 4.98 -5.72
N THR A 67 -7.32 6.06 -5.25
CA THR A 67 -7.57 6.30 -3.83
C THR A 67 -8.55 5.31 -3.21
N THR A 68 -9.63 4.93 -3.92
CA THR A 68 -10.62 3.97 -3.37
C THR A 68 -10.05 2.55 -3.29
N ARG A 69 -9.16 2.19 -4.23
CA ARG A 69 -8.44 0.90 -4.19
C ARG A 69 -7.55 0.80 -2.95
N ALA A 70 -6.81 1.87 -2.63
CA ALA A 70 -5.96 1.92 -1.44
C ALA A 70 -6.77 1.85 -0.14
N ILE A 71 -7.92 2.53 -0.08
CA ILE A 71 -8.82 2.49 1.09
C ILE A 71 -9.39 1.08 1.30
N ILE A 72 -9.84 0.44 0.22
CA ILE A 72 -10.37 -0.95 0.28
C ILE A 72 -9.26 -1.92 0.70
N GLY A 73 -8.04 -1.78 0.16
CA GLY A 73 -6.88 -2.56 0.56
C GLY A 73 -6.55 -2.43 2.06
N ALA A 74 -6.66 -1.20 2.60
CA ALA A 74 -6.38 -0.93 4.02
C ALA A 74 -7.40 -1.58 4.94
N LEU A 75 -8.68 -1.55 4.57
CA LEU A 75 -9.76 -2.24 5.28
C LEU A 75 -9.53 -3.75 5.29
N ILE A 76 -9.26 -4.34 4.13
CA ILE A 76 -9.07 -5.80 3.99
C ILE A 76 -7.86 -6.26 4.81
N TYR A 77 -6.74 -5.54 4.73
CA TYR A 77 -5.57 -5.82 5.53
C TYR A 77 -5.87 -5.77 7.05
N LYS A 78 -6.67 -4.79 7.50
CA LYS A 78 -7.11 -4.69 8.90
C LYS A 78 -8.02 -5.85 9.31
N PHE A 79 -8.92 -6.29 8.45
CA PHE A 79 -9.76 -7.47 8.71
C PHE A 79 -8.93 -8.75 8.84
N ILE A 80 -7.97 -8.97 7.94
CA ILE A 80 -7.06 -10.13 8.01
C ILE A 80 -6.28 -10.11 9.33
N GLY A 81 -5.75 -8.94 9.72
CA GLY A 81 -5.05 -8.77 10.99
C GLY A 81 -5.94 -9.05 12.21
N ALA A 82 -7.20 -8.59 12.19
CA ALA A 82 -8.15 -8.84 13.26
C ALA A 82 -8.47 -10.34 13.41
N VAL A 83 -8.74 -11.04 12.29
CA VAL A 83 -8.99 -12.49 12.29
C VAL A 83 -7.77 -13.28 12.77
N ALA A 84 -6.56 -12.86 12.40
CA ALA A 84 -5.33 -13.51 12.85
C ALA A 84 -5.13 -13.41 14.37
N ILE A 85 -5.48 -12.27 14.98
CA ILE A 85 -5.40 -12.08 16.44
C ILE A 85 -6.47 -12.93 17.15
N ASP A 86 -7.68 -13.03 16.58
CA ASP A 86 -8.78 -13.86 17.12
C ASP A 86 -8.39 -15.36 17.15
N LEU A 87 -7.66 -15.81 16.12
CA LEU A 87 -7.10 -17.18 16.05
C LEU A 87 -5.96 -17.46 17.04
N GLY A 88 -5.64 -16.52 17.94
CA GLY A 88 -4.68 -16.71 19.04
C GLY A 88 -3.22 -16.42 18.69
N LEU A 89 -2.95 -15.77 17.55
CA LEU A 89 -1.59 -15.35 17.23
C LEU A 89 -1.18 -14.12 18.06
N ALA A 90 0.01 -14.18 18.65
CA ALA A 90 0.55 -13.09 19.44
C ALA A 90 0.81 -11.85 18.56
N PRO A 91 0.49 -10.63 19.04
CA PRO A 91 0.73 -9.38 18.31
C PRO A 91 2.20 -9.14 17.94
N THR A 92 3.12 -9.75 18.69
CA THR A 92 4.57 -9.69 18.46
C THR A 92 4.99 -10.37 17.15
N ASP A 93 4.25 -11.40 16.72
CA ASP A 93 4.53 -12.16 15.49
C ASP A 93 3.81 -11.57 14.26
N LEU A 94 3.05 -10.48 14.43
CA LEU A 94 2.36 -9.78 13.35
C LEU A 94 3.32 -9.29 12.26
N LYS A 95 4.60 -9.04 12.57
CA LYS A 95 5.62 -8.72 11.54
C LYS A 95 5.83 -9.89 10.57
N ALA A 96 5.91 -11.12 11.07
CA ALA A 96 6.06 -12.32 10.24
C ALA A 96 4.77 -12.59 9.45
N ILE A 97 3.61 -12.43 10.08
CA ILE A 97 2.30 -12.58 9.43
C ILE A 97 2.15 -11.57 8.29
N ASN A 98 2.53 -10.31 8.49
CA ASN A 98 2.52 -9.30 7.43
C ASN A 98 3.40 -9.68 6.25
N ALA A 99 4.61 -10.18 6.50
CA ALA A 99 5.50 -10.64 5.46
C ALA A 99 4.89 -11.82 4.68
N ILE A 100 4.32 -12.80 5.37
CA ILE A 100 3.67 -13.97 4.76
C ILE A 100 2.47 -13.53 3.91
N ILE A 101 1.60 -12.66 4.43
CA ILE A 101 0.44 -12.12 3.69
C ILE A 101 0.91 -11.45 2.40
N VAL A 102 1.93 -10.60 2.47
CA VAL A 102 2.47 -9.93 1.28
C VAL A 102 3.02 -10.93 0.28
N ILE A 103 3.80 -11.93 0.72
CA ILE A 103 4.38 -12.95 -0.16
C ILE A 103 3.30 -13.80 -0.84
N VAL A 104 2.26 -14.21 -0.10
CA VAL A 104 1.14 -14.99 -0.65
C VAL A 104 0.35 -14.18 -1.67
N PHE A 105 -0.02 -12.94 -1.34
CA PHE A 105 -0.74 -12.07 -2.27
C PHE A 105 0.09 -11.72 -3.51
N LEU A 106 1.38 -11.45 -3.34
CA LEU A 106 2.30 -11.18 -4.45
C LEU A 106 2.48 -12.42 -5.34
N SER A 107 2.61 -13.61 -4.74
CA SER A 107 2.72 -14.88 -5.48
C SER A 107 1.45 -15.16 -6.27
N TYR A 108 0.28 -15.01 -5.65
CA TYR A 108 -1.02 -15.14 -6.30
C TYR A 108 -1.19 -14.13 -7.46
N ASN A 109 -0.80 -12.87 -7.24
CA ASN A 109 -0.89 -11.84 -8.28
C ASN A 109 0.09 -12.08 -9.43
N THR A 110 1.31 -12.53 -9.13
CA THR A 110 2.35 -12.87 -10.10
C THR A 110 1.95 -14.07 -10.94
N PHE A 111 1.34 -15.09 -10.34
CA PHE A 111 0.88 -16.28 -11.05
C PHE A 111 -0.40 -16.09 -11.88
N SER A 112 -1.02 -14.91 -11.86
CA SER A 112 -2.05 -14.59 -12.85
C SER A 112 -1.40 -14.58 -14.25
N PRO A 113 -1.77 -15.49 -15.18
CA PRO A 113 -1.17 -15.62 -16.52
C PRO A 113 -1.45 -14.41 -17.46
N VAL A 114 -1.98 -13.32 -16.91
CA VAL A 114 -2.41 -12.11 -17.62
C VAL A 114 -1.22 -11.19 -17.96
N LYS A 115 -0.12 -11.21 -17.19
CA LYS A 115 1.03 -10.30 -17.45
C LYS A 115 1.99 -10.84 -18.51
N LEU A 116 2.16 -12.16 -18.60
CA LEU A 116 3.00 -12.81 -19.62
C LEU A 116 2.41 -12.69 -21.03
N ARG A 117 1.09 -12.60 -21.16
CA ARG A 117 0.41 -12.45 -22.47
C ARG A 117 0.48 -11.04 -23.04
N LYS A 118 0.65 -10.00 -22.20
CA LYS A 118 0.66 -8.59 -22.65
C LYS A 118 2.01 -8.16 -23.22
N THR A 119 3.12 -8.62 -22.63
CA THR A 119 4.48 -8.40 -23.17
C THR A 119 4.68 -9.13 -24.50
N LYS A 120 4.16 -10.36 -24.65
CA LYS A 120 4.31 -11.12 -25.90
C LYS A 120 3.51 -10.52 -27.08
N LYS A 121 2.37 -9.87 -26.83
CA LYS A 121 1.56 -9.24 -27.89
C LYS A 121 2.21 -7.95 -28.43
N ASN A 122 2.77 -7.12 -27.56
CA ASN A 122 3.44 -5.88 -27.98
C ASN A 122 4.74 -6.14 -28.77
N SER A 123 5.42 -7.27 -28.52
CA SER A 123 6.64 -7.63 -29.27
C SER A 123 6.36 -8.18 -30.68
N LEU A 124 5.13 -8.64 -30.98
CA LEU A 124 4.75 -9.16 -32.29
C LEU A 124 4.19 -8.08 -33.24
N GLU A 125 3.63 -6.99 -32.69
CA GLU A 125 3.22 -5.80 -33.47
C GLU A 125 4.42 -4.91 -33.83
N GLY A 126 5.49 -4.89 -33.03
CA GLY A 126 6.71 -4.12 -33.31
C GLY A 126 7.68 -4.78 -34.31
N ALA A 127 7.47 -6.05 -34.66
CA ALA A 127 8.28 -6.78 -35.66
C ALA A 127 7.61 -6.84 -37.04
N ARG A 128 6.45 -6.18 -37.20
CA ARG A 128 5.72 -6.04 -38.47
C ARG A 128 5.76 -4.62 -39.04
N CYS A 129 6.58 -3.74 -38.46
CA CYS A 129 6.96 -2.44 -39.03
C CYS A 129 8.39 -2.51 -39.53
#